data_AF-A0A2H6IR72-F1
#
_entry.id   AF-A0A2H6IR72-F1
#
_cell.length_a   1.000
_cell.length_b   1.000
_cell.length_c   1.000
_cell.angle_alpha   90.00
_cell.angle_beta   90.00
_cell.angle_gamma   90.00
#
_symmetry.space_group_name_H-M   'P 1'
#
loop_
_entity.id
_entity.type
_entity.pdbx_description
1 polymer ?
#
loop_
_entity_poly.entity_id
_entity_poly.type
_entity_poly.pdbx_seq_one_letter_code
_entity_poly.pdbx_strand_id
1 'polypeptide(L)'
;MKKKGSQPHTDKIKQLIGVELPEGDFEILKEEDKAQVREKYETSKTEIQKLIKVFHAKGYEHGATYLEKLSNRLFTNIELWLDTGVIAPKTTSLLERVFREIGRRLKKIAWGWSDSAVTNISKMIMIRQYSRDQWEKYWKKKLGIRGYFNIQIASVQIA
;
A
#
# COMPACT_ATOMS: atom_id res chain seq x y z
N MET A 1 -22.52 11.77 4.24
CA MET A 1 -21.66 12.86 4.73
C MET A 1 -20.30 12.28 5.11
N LYS A 2 -19.25 12.46 4.29
CA LYS A 2 -17.89 11.95 4.58
C LYS A 2 -17.13 13.01 5.40
N LYS A 3 -16.63 12.64 6.59
CA LYS A 3 -15.93 13.53 7.54
C LYS A 3 -14.69 14.16 6.87
N LYS A 4 -14.63 15.50 6.81
CA LYS A 4 -13.58 16.35 6.20
C LYS A 4 -12.24 16.40 6.99
N GLY A 5 -12.07 15.61 8.06
CA GLY A 5 -10.94 15.76 8.99
C GLY A 5 -9.65 15.00 8.64
N SER A 6 -9.71 13.93 7.83
CA SER A 6 -8.57 13.01 7.62
C SER A 6 -7.85 13.15 6.27
N GLN A 7 -8.20 14.17 5.47
CA GLN A 7 -7.64 14.38 4.13
C GLN A 7 -6.12 14.70 4.06
N PRO A 8 -5.50 15.47 4.98
CA PRO A 8 -4.13 15.93 4.74
C PRO A 8 -3.06 14.82 4.89
N HIS A 9 -3.29 13.83 5.75
CA HIS A 9 -2.34 12.73 5.95
C HIS A 9 -2.45 11.65 4.86
N THR A 10 -3.68 11.37 4.41
CA THR A 10 -3.92 10.45 3.29
C THR A 10 -3.36 11.00 1.98
N ASP A 11 -3.44 12.32 1.74
CA ASP A 11 -2.88 12.92 0.52
C ASP A 11 -1.35 12.93 0.50
N LYS A 12 -0.69 13.06 1.66
CA LYS A 12 0.78 12.95 1.78
C LYS A 12 1.27 11.53 1.49
N ILE A 13 0.53 10.51 1.94
CA ILE A 13 0.83 9.10 1.67
C ILE A 13 0.48 8.73 0.21
N LYS A 14 -0.61 9.27 -0.35
CA LYS A 14 -0.94 9.14 -1.79
C LYS A 14 0.16 9.71 -2.67
N GLN A 15 0.76 10.85 -2.30
CA GLN A 15 1.91 11.42 -3.01
C GLN A 15 3.17 10.55 -2.91
N LEU A 16 3.41 9.90 -1.78
CA LEU A 16 4.59 9.07 -1.55
C LEU A 16 4.50 7.68 -2.21
N ILE A 17 3.29 7.12 -2.34
CA ILE A 17 3.10 5.73 -2.77
C ILE A 17 2.60 5.62 -4.22
N GLY A 18 2.02 6.66 -4.83
CA GLY A 18 1.70 6.70 -6.26
C GLY A 18 0.83 5.54 -6.76
N VAL A 19 0.19 4.82 -5.84
CA VAL A 19 -0.62 3.61 -6.02
C VAL A 19 -1.90 3.85 -5.23
N GLU A 20 -3.03 3.87 -5.92
CA GLU A 20 -4.34 3.79 -5.25
C GLU A 20 -4.37 2.49 -4.46
N LEU A 21 -4.34 2.62 -3.14
CA LEU A 21 -4.47 1.47 -2.28
C LEU A 21 -5.95 1.05 -2.23
N PRO A 22 -6.27 -0.23 -2.40
CA PRO A 22 -7.66 -0.70 -2.51
C PRO A 22 -8.44 -0.45 -1.21
N GLU A 23 -9.71 -0.02 -1.33
CA GLU A 23 -10.58 0.48 -0.25
C GLU A 23 -10.79 -0.48 0.94
N GLY A 24 -10.35 -1.74 0.85
CA GLY A 24 -10.47 -2.73 1.93
C GLY A 24 -9.31 -2.79 2.93
N ASP A 25 -8.21 -2.07 2.70
CA ASP A 25 -6.99 -2.14 3.52
C ASP A 25 -6.82 -0.92 4.48
N PHE A 26 -7.84 -0.07 4.61
CA PHE A 26 -7.78 1.18 5.38
C PHE A 26 -8.79 1.18 6.50
N GLU A 27 -8.30 1.06 7.73
CA GLU A 27 -9.06 1.47 8.90
C GLU A 27 -8.45 2.77 9.43
N ILE A 28 -9.15 3.87 9.17
CA ILE A 28 -8.74 5.19 9.64
C ILE A 28 -9.21 5.29 11.09
N LEU A 29 -8.26 5.28 12.01
CA LEU A 29 -8.55 5.52 13.42
C LEU A 29 -9.16 6.92 13.57
N LYS A 30 -10.29 7.04 14.26
CA LYS A 30 -10.86 8.34 14.61
C LYS A 30 -9.89 9.05 15.56
N GLU A 31 -9.70 10.35 15.36
CA GLU A 31 -8.80 11.16 16.19
C GLU A 31 -9.19 11.12 17.68
N GLU A 32 -10.48 10.95 17.94
CA GLU A 32 -11.11 10.78 19.26
C GLU A 32 -10.61 9.52 19.99
N ASP A 33 -10.35 8.42 19.26
CA ASP A 33 -9.98 7.11 19.80
C ASP A 33 -8.46 6.92 19.88
N LYS A 34 -7.68 7.73 19.13
CA LYS A 34 -6.21 7.61 19.05
C LYS A 34 -5.52 7.72 20.40
N ALA A 35 -5.96 8.63 21.26
CA ALA A 35 -5.34 8.84 22.57
C ALA A 35 -5.46 7.59 23.46
N GLN A 36 -6.65 7.00 23.52
CA GLN A 36 -6.92 5.80 24.31
C GLN A 36 -6.16 4.59 23.75
N VAL A 37 -6.15 4.41 22.43
CA VAL A 37 -5.42 3.31 21.79
C VAL A 37 -3.91 3.45 22.00
N ARG A 38 -3.38 4.68 21.96
CA ARG A 38 -1.96 4.93 22.19
C ARG A 38 -1.54 4.64 23.63
N GLU A 39 -2.35 5.02 24.61
CA GLU A 39 -2.11 4.71 26.02
C GLU A 39 -2.07 3.18 26.27
N LYS A 40 -3.03 2.45 25.69
CA LYS A 40 -3.05 0.98 25.77
C LYS A 40 -1.87 0.35 25.06
N TYR A 41 -1.50 0.87 23.88
CA TYR A 41 -0.31 0.43 23.14
C TYR A 41 0.97 0.55 23.99
N GLU A 42 1.22 1.70 24.62
CA GLU A 42 2.43 1.92 25.43
C GLU A 42 2.46 1.02 26.67
N THR A 43 1.29 0.83 27.30
CA THR A 43 1.15 -0.06 28.45
C THR A 43 1.48 -1.50 28.06
N SER A 44 0.88 -2.01 26.98
CA SER A 44 1.14 -3.37 26.49
C SER A 44 2.58 -3.57 26.02
N LYS A 45 3.20 -2.56 25.38
CA LYS A 45 4.62 -2.59 24.98
C LYS A 45 5.53 -2.75 26.20
N THR A 46 5.24 -2.01 27.25
CA THR A 46 5.99 -2.07 28.51
C THR A 46 5.81 -3.43 29.21
N GLU A 47 4.59 -3.98 29.23
CA GLU A 47 4.32 -5.30 29.81
C GLU A 47 5.03 -6.43 29.07
N ILE A 48 5.04 -6.42 27.73
CA ILE A 48 5.77 -7.41 26.94
C ILE A 48 7.28 -7.31 27.17
N GLN A 49 7.84 -6.11 27.28
CA GLN A 49 9.25 -5.93 27.62
C GLN A 49 9.58 -6.49 29.02
N LYS A 50 8.68 -6.32 30.00
CA LYS A 50 8.84 -6.94 31.33
C LYS A 50 8.82 -8.46 31.23
N LEU A 51 7.92 -9.03 30.43
CA LEU A 51 7.86 -10.47 30.19
C LEU A 51 9.15 -11.01 29.55
N ILE A 52 9.70 -10.32 28.55
CA ILE A 52 10.98 -10.68 27.93
C ILE A 52 12.11 -10.68 28.96
N LYS A 53 12.17 -9.66 29.84
CA LYS A 53 13.15 -9.62 30.94
C LYS A 53 13.01 -10.79 31.90
N VAL A 54 11.78 -11.21 32.22
CA VAL A 54 11.55 -12.42 33.05
C VAL A 54 12.08 -13.67 32.36
N PHE A 55 11.90 -13.80 31.04
CA PHE A 55 12.42 -14.94 30.29
C PHE A 55 13.97 -14.98 30.32
N HIS A 56 14.64 -13.84 30.13
CA HIS A 56 16.10 -13.76 30.27
C HIS A 56 16.55 -14.10 31.70
N ALA A 57 15.89 -13.53 32.72
CA ALA A 57 16.24 -13.78 34.12
C ALA A 57 16.06 -15.25 34.55
N LYS A 58 15.19 -16.00 33.87
CA LYS A 58 14.95 -17.42 34.09
C LYS A 58 15.81 -18.33 33.19
N GLY A 59 16.65 -17.77 32.32
CA GLY A 59 17.53 -18.53 31.41
C GLY A 59 16.85 -19.05 30.13
N TYR A 60 15.64 -18.58 29.81
CA TYR A 60 14.91 -18.96 28.59
C TYR A 60 15.31 -18.11 27.39
N GLU A 61 16.59 -18.15 27.00
CA GLU A 61 17.20 -17.30 25.97
C GLU A 61 16.45 -17.33 24.62
N HIS A 62 16.08 -18.53 24.18
CA HIS A 62 15.40 -18.73 22.89
C HIS A 62 13.97 -18.18 22.92
N GLY A 63 13.25 -18.37 24.03
CA GLY A 63 11.90 -17.84 24.21
C GLY A 63 11.89 -16.31 24.30
N ALA A 64 12.87 -15.74 25.02
CA ALA A 64 13.04 -14.29 25.12
C ALA A 64 13.32 -13.67 23.74
N THR A 65 14.26 -14.23 22.99
CA THR A 65 14.63 -13.78 21.64
C THR A 65 13.45 -13.91 20.66
N TYR A 66 12.66 -14.98 20.76
CA TYR A 66 11.46 -15.16 19.95
C TYR A 66 10.41 -14.08 20.24
N LEU A 67 10.10 -13.85 21.52
CA LEU A 67 9.16 -12.82 21.96
C LEU A 67 9.63 -11.42 21.57
N GLU A 68 10.93 -11.13 21.67
CA GLU A 68 11.51 -9.85 21.26
C GLU A 68 11.33 -9.60 19.76
N LYS A 69 11.66 -10.57 18.90
CA LYS A 69 11.47 -10.44 17.46
C LYS A 69 10.00 -10.27 17.08
N LEU A 70 9.11 -11.04 17.72
CA LEU A 70 7.68 -10.98 17.43
C LEU A 70 7.08 -9.64 17.88
N SER A 71 7.40 -9.21 19.09
CA SER A 71 6.91 -7.96 19.67
C SER A 71 7.39 -6.73 18.91
N ASN A 72 8.67 -6.69 18.51
CA ASN A 72 9.19 -5.62 17.66
C ASN A 72 8.38 -5.49 16.37
N ARG A 73 8.15 -6.59 15.65
CA ARG A 73 7.35 -6.55 14.41
C ARG A 73 5.91 -6.11 14.66
N LEU A 74 5.29 -6.57 15.75
CA LEU A 74 3.92 -6.22 16.10
C LEU A 74 3.80 -4.73 16.42
N PHE A 75 4.66 -4.21 17.28
CA PHE A 75 4.60 -2.82 17.72
C PHE A 75 5.00 -1.82 16.64
N THR A 76 5.97 -2.14 15.77
CA THR A 76 6.29 -1.29 14.61
C THR A 76 5.11 -1.14 13.66
N ASN A 77 4.36 -2.22 13.41
CA ASN A 77 3.18 -2.14 12.54
C ASN A 77 2.06 -1.29 13.15
N ILE A 78 1.84 -1.41 14.46
CA ILE A 78 0.82 -0.62 15.17
C ILE A 78 1.25 0.86 15.26
N GLU A 79 2.53 1.13 15.51
CA GLU A 79 3.09 2.49 15.54
C GLU A 79 2.94 3.18 14.18
N LEU A 80 3.31 2.48 13.10
CA LEU A 80 3.07 2.95 11.73
C LEU A 80 1.59 3.25 11.49
N TRP A 81 0.69 2.40 11.99
CA TRP A 81 -0.75 2.61 11.85
C TRP A 81 -1.26 3.82 12.65
N LEU A 82 -0.80 4.02 13.87
CA LEU A 82 -1.16 5.17 14.71
C LEU A 82 -0.70 6.50 14.08
N ASP A 83 0.50 6.52 13.49
CA ASP A 83 1.08 7.71 12.87
C ASP A 83 0.49 8.03 11.50
N THR A 84 0.21 7.00 10.69
CA THR A 84 -0.21 7.19 9.29
C THR A 84 -1.72 7.05 9.08
N GLY A 85 -2.43 6.42 10.02
CA GLY A 85 -3.84 6.04 9.86
C GLY A 85 -4.07 4.93 8.82
N VAL A 86 -2.99 4.32 8.31
CA VAL A 86 -3.01 3.26 7.31
C VAL A 86 -2.61 1.94 7.97
N ILE A 87 -3.45 0.92 7.88
CA ILE A 87 -3.04 -0.44 8.22
C ILE A 87 -2.08 -0.86 7.11
N ALA A 88 -0.79 -1.00 7.43
CA ALA A 88 0.12 -1.71 6.54
C ALA A 88 -0.25 -3.19 6.60
N PRO A 89 -0.83 -3.80 5.54
CA PRO A 89 -1.02 -5.24 5.51
C PRO A 89 0.35 -5.90 5.71
N LYS A 90 0.42 -7.07 6.37
CA LYS A 90 1.67 -7.85 6.49
C LYS A 90 2.35 -7.84 5.12
N THR A 91 3.52 -7.23 5.08
CA THR A 91 4.05 -6.33 4.02
C THR A 91 4.36 -6.96 2.66
N THR A 92 3.82 -8.13 2.36
CA THR A 92 4.00 -8.80 1.07
C THR A 92 2.69 -9.13 0.36
N SER A 93 1.54 -9.19 1.02
CA SER A 93 0.31 -9.69 0.38
C SER A 93 -0.19 -8.80 -0.76
N LEU A 94 -0.14 -7.47 -0.59
CA LEU A 94 -0.52 -6.50 -1.61
C LEU A 94 0.47 -6.53 -2.78
N LEU A 95 1.76 -6.40 -2.47
CA LEU A 95 2.84 -6.34 -3.46
C LEU A 95 2.95 -7.65 -4.25
N GLU A 96 2.84 -8.80 -3.57
CA GLU A 96 2.72 -10.12 -4.19
C GLU A 96 1.46 -10.25 -5.01
N ARG A 97 0.30 -9.72 -4.56
CA ARG A 97 -0.95 -9.75 -5.34
C ARG A 97 -0.79 -8.95 -6.63
N VAL A 98 -0.16 -7.79 -6.58
CA VAL A 98 0.16 -6.95 -7.73
C VAL A 98 1.10 -7.68 -8.68
N PHE A 99 2.23 -8.19 -8.19
CA PHE A 99 3.17 -8.95 -9.01
C PHE A 99 2.58 -10.24 -9.59
N ARG A 100 1.72 -10.93 -8.83
CA ARG A 100 1.02 -12.15 -9.28
C ARG A 100 0.04 -11.84 -10.39
N GLU A 101 -0.69 -10.73 -10.29
CA GLU A 101 -1.62 -10.30 -11.32
C GLU A 101 -0.88 -9.85 -12.60
N ILE A 102 0.23 -9.11 -12.46
CA ILE A 102 1.13 -8.79 -13.56
C ILE A 102 1.66 -10.08 -14.22
N GLY A 103 2.17 -11.03 -13.43
CA GLY A 103 2.65 -12.31 -13.91
C GLY A 103 1.58 -13.13 -14.63
N ARG A 104 0.34 -13.16 -14.12
CA ARG A 104 -0.79 -13.83 -14.80
C ARG A 104 -1.10 -13.21 -16.16
N ARG A 105 -1.11 -11.88 -16.25
CA ARG A 105 -1.39 -11.16 -17.50
C ARG A 105 -0.28 -11.37 -18.52
N LEU A 106 0.98 -11.32 -18.08
CA LEU A 106 2.14 -11.61 -18.94
C LEU A 106 2.12 -13.05 -19.43
N LYS A 107 1.81 -14.03 -18.57
CA LYS A 107 1.78 -15.45 -18.96
C LYS A 107 0.81 -15.75 -20.12
N LYS A 108 -0.26 -14.96 -20.27
CA LYS A 108 -1.23 -15.10 -21.38
C LYS A 108 -0.73 -14.51 -22.72
N ILE A 109 0.24 -13.61 -22.70
CA ILE A 109 0.60 -12.78 -23.87
C ILE A 109 2.07 -12.96 -24.27
N ALA A 110 2.94 -13.32 -23.33
CA ALA A 110 4.40 -13.18 -23.44
C ALA A 110 5.17 -14.51 -23.49
N TRP A 111 4.58 -15.59 -24.00
CA TRP A 111 5.34 -16.83 -24.21
C TRP A 111 6.41 -16.59 -25.29
N GLY A 112 7.70 -16.62 -24.91
CA GLY A 112 8.83 -16.39 -25.81
C GLY A 112 9.28 -14.93 -25.97
N TRP A 113 8.86 -14.01 -25.10
CA TRP A 113 9.34 -12.62 -25.13
C TRP A 113 10.66 -12.43 -24.41
N SER A 114 11.48 -11.47 -24.85
CA SER A 114 12.71 -11.09 -24.15
C SER A 114 12.41 -10.41 -22.81
N ASP A 115 13.32 -10.56 -21.85
CA ASP A 115 13.21 -9.93 -20.53
C ASP A 115 13.04 -8.40 -20.62
N SER A 116 13.65 -7.77 -21.64
CA SER A 116 13.52 -6.35 -21.93
C SER A 116 12.09 -5.95 -22.34
N ALA A 117 11.42 -6.76 -23.17
CA ALA A 117 10.04 -6.53 -23.59
C ALA A 117 9.06 -6.72 -22.42
N VAL A 118 9.25 -7.78 -21.64
CA VAL A 118 8.45 -8.06 -20.43
C VAL A 118 8.58 -6.93 -19.41
N THR A 119 9.79 -6.42 -19.20
CA THR A 119 10.06 -5.29 -18.29
C THR A 119 9.34 -4.02 -18.72
N ASN A 120 9.43 -3.66 -20.01
CA ASN A 120 8.78 -2.44 -20.52
C ASN A 120 7.25 -2.51 -20.43
N ILE A 121 6.68 -3.69 -20.66
CA ILE A 121 5.23 -3.89 -20.57
C ILE A 121 4.76 -3.93 -19.12
N SER A 122 5.54 -4.52 -18.22
CA SER A 122 5.27 -4.46 -16.78
C SER A 122 5.25 -3.01 -16.28
N LYS A 123 6.22 -2.18 -16.71
CA LYS A 123 6.25 -0.74 -16.42
C LYS A 123 5.01 -0.02 -16.96
N MET A 124 4.60 -0.30 -18.20
CA MET A 124 3.36 0.28 -18.75
C MET A 124 2.11 -0.12 -17.96
N ILE A 125 1.98 -1.40 -17.58
CA ILE A 125 0.85 -1.90 -16.79
C ILE A 125 0.80 -1.19 -15.43
N MET A 126 1.95 -1.02 -14.76
CA MET A 126 2.03 -0.28 -13.51
C MET A 126 1.62 1.18 -13.65
N ILE A 127 2.16 1.91 -14.64
CA ILE A 127 1.82 3.32 -14.86
C ILE A 127 0.33 3.48 -15.17
N ARG A 128 -0.24 2.58 -15.99
CA ARG A 128 -1.68 2.60 -16.30
C ARG A 128 -2.55 2.32 -15.08
N GLN A 129 -2.15 1.39 -14.22
CA GLN A 129 -2.93 0.99 -13.05
C GLN A 129 -2.87 2.00 -11.92
N TYR A 130 -1.72 2.66 -11.74
CA TYR A 130 -1.44 3.42 -10.52
C TYR A 130 -1.20 4.91 -10.75
N SER A 131 -0.91 5.33 -11.99
CA SER A 131 -0.63 6.72 -12.33
C SER A 131 -1.43 7.13 -13.57
N ARG A 132 -2.76 7.03 -13.48
CA ARG A 132 -3.69 7.30 -14.59
C ARG A 132 -3.51 8.70 -15.19
N ASP A 133 -3.27 9.71 -14.36
CA ASP A 133 -2.98 11.07 -14.81
C ASP A 133 -1.67 11.17 -15.59
N GLN A 134 -0.62 10.47 -15.14
CA GLN A 134 0.66 10.43 -15.85
C GLN A 134 0.53 9.65 -17.16
N TRP A 135 -0.24 8.56 -17.16
CA TRP A 135 -0.56 7.80 -18.37
C TRP A 135 -1.27 8.67 -19.40
N GLU A 136 -2.28 9.43 -18.97
CA GLU A 136 -3.02 10.33 -19.85
C GLU A 136 -2.13 11.45 -20.38
N LYS A 137 -1.32 12.09 -19.52
CA LYS A 137 -0.33 13.10 -19.93
C LYS A 137 0.68 12.54 -20.93
N TYR A 138 1.19 11.34 -20.70
CA TYR A 138 2.13 10.66 -21.60
C TYR A 138 1.51 10.45 -22.98
N TRP A 139 0.29 9.92 -23.05
CA TRP A 139 -0.40 9.68 -24.33
C TRP A 139 -0.82 10.96 -25.02
N LYS A 140 -1.30 11.98 -24.28
CA LYS A 140 -1.58 13.31 -24.83
C LYS A 140 -0.32 13.91 -25.46
N LYS A 141 0.84 13.81 -24.80
CA LYS A 141 2.13 14.27 -25.33
C LYS A 141 2.56 13.45 -26.56
N LYS A 142 2.48 12.12 -26.49
CA LYS A 142 2.92 11.21 -27.56
C LYS A 142 2.06 11.29 -28.82
N LEU A 143 0.74 11.46 -28.66
CA LEU A 143 -0.21 11.63 -29.76
C LEU A 143 -0.31 13.09 -30.24
N GLY A 144 0.43 14.02 -29.64
CA GLY A 144 0.39 15.43 -30.01
C GLY A 144 -0.94 16.12 -29.72
N ILE A 145 -1.74 15.59 -28.80
CA ILE A 145 -3.04 16.15 -28.43
C ILE A 145 -2.81 17.38 -27.56
N ARG A 146 -2.78 18.56 -28.21
CA ARG A 146 -2.55 19.88 -27.61
C ARG A 146 -3.84 20.60 -27.20
N GLY A 147 -5.00 19.96 -27.36
CA GLY A 147 -6.31 20.55 -27.03
C GLY A 147 -6.89 21.46 -28.11
N TYR A 148 -6.38 21.40 -29.34
CA TYR A 148 -6.85 22.24 -30.45
C TYR A 148 -8.21 21.83 -31.03
N PHE A 149 -8.69 20.62 -30.73
CA PHE A 149 -9.98 20.14 -31.19
C PHE A 149 -10.59 19.21 -30.14
N ASN A 150 -11.92 19.12 -30.15
CA ASN A 150 -12.69 18.25 -29.27
C ASN A 150 -13.44 17.23 -30.14
N ILE A 151 -13.29 15.94 -29.84
CA ILE A 151 -14.01 14.86 -30.52
C ILE A 151 -15.06 14.34 -29.56
N GLN A 152 -16.33 14.44 -29.94
CA GLN A 152 -17.44 13.78 -29.26
C GLN A 152 -18.03 12.72 -30.18
N ILE A 153 -18.20 11.51 -29.66
CA ILE A 153 -18.86 10.42 -30.38
C ILE A 153 -20.36 10.53 -30.05
N ALA A 154 -21.17 10.90 -31.05
CA ALA A 154 -22.60 11.14 -30.88
C ALA A 154 -23.42 9.86 -30.73
N SER A 155 -23.05 8.80 -31.46
CA SER A 155 -23.64 7.47 -31.29
C SER A 155 -22.69 6.40 -31.82
N VAL A 156 -22.83 5.18 -31.29
CA VAL A 156 -22.16 3.97 -31.79
C VAL A 156 -23.23 2.91 -31.94
N GLN A 157 -23.41 2.39 -33.15
CA GLN A 157 -24.15 1.15 -33.37
C GLN A 157 -23.13 0.02 -33.54
N ILE A 158 -23.30 -1.01 -32.73
CA ILE A 158 -22.52 -2.24 -32.80
C ILE A 158 -23.43 -3.27 -33.49
N ALA A 159 -22.90 -3.90 -34.54
CA ALA A 159 -23.59 -4.95 -35.30
C ALA A 159 -23.67 -6.26 -34.50
#